data_AF-A0A5D3FGJ2-F1
#
_entry.id   AF-A0A5D3FGJ2-F1
#
_cell.length_a   1.000
_cell.length_b   1.000
_cell.length_c   1.000
_cell.angle_alpha   90.00
_cell.angle_beta   90.00
_cell.angle_gamma   90.00
#
_symmetry.space_group_name_H-M   'P 1'
#
loop_
_entity.id
_entity.type
_entity.pdbx_description
1 polymer ?
#
loop_
_entity_poly.entity_id
_entity_poly.type
_entity_poly.pdbx_seq_one_letter_code
_entity_poly.pdbx_strand_id
1 'polypeptide(L)' 'MTGDVVLMSSPDGYEVYGGKADGVYIIAEQDGPVVGAFYAMSGSSGWWHGHAFGKPRKLWQPGNPDPLTLAERFLRR' A
#
# COMPACT_ATOMS: atom_id res chain seq x y z
N MET A 1 20.19 10.17 1.82
CA MET A 1 19.58 9.07 2.57
C MET A 1 18.78 8.25 1.59
N THR A 2 19.39 7.21 1.02
CA THR A 2 18.69 6.18 0.26
C THR A 2 17.99 5.29 1.28
N GLY A 3 16.79 5.71 1.70
CA GLY A 3 15.91 4.80 2.43
C GLY A 3 15.58 3.65 1.49
N ASP A 4 15.79 2.42 1.95
CA ASP A 4 15.55 1.21 1.17
C ASP A 4 14.10 1.20 0.69
N VAL A 5 13.88 1.62 -0.56
CA VAL A 5 12.59 1.49 -1.24
C VAL A 5 12.42 0.01 -1.50
N VAL A 6 11.53 -0.61 -0.72
CA VAL A 6 11.15 -2.00 -0.98
C VAL A 6 10.25 -1.97 -2.21
N LEU A 7 10.78 -2.46 -3.33
CA LEU A 7 10.01 -2.69 -4.55
C LEU A 7 9.49 -4.12 -4.51
N MET A 8 8.17 -4.26 -4.50
CA MET A 8 7.49 -5.56 -4.54
C MET A 8 6.51 -5.57 -5.71
N SER A 9 6.59 -6.58 -6.57
CA SER A 9 5.63 -6.78 -7.65
C SER A 9 4.48 -7.67 -7.18
N SER A 10 3.25 -7.22 -7.33
CA SER A 10 2.06 -8.03 -7.07
C SER A 10 1.83 -9.03 -8.22
N PRO A 11 1.12 -10.14 -7.97
CA PRO A 11 0.77 -11.11 -9.03
C PRO A 11 -0.01 -10.49 -10.21
N ASP A 12 -0.75 -9.41 -9.94
CA ASP A 12 -1.57 -8.70 -10.93
C ASP A 12 -0.80 -7.63 -11.73
N GLY A 13 0.53 -7.55 -11.56
CA GLY A 13 1.40 -6.65 -12.34
C GLY A 13 1.53 -5.23 -11.78
N TYR A 14 1.20 -5.02 -10.51
CA TYR A 14 1.41 -3.73 -9.83
C TYR A 14 2.75 -3.71 -9.08
N GLU A 15 3.38 -2.55 -9.03
CA GLU A 15 4.54 -2.28 -8.20
C GLU A 15 4.10 -1.58 -6.92
N VAL A 16 4.56 -2.09 -5.79
CA VAL A 16 4.34 -1.52 -4.46
C VAL A 16 5.64 -0.92 -3.97
N TYR A 17 5.61 0.37 -3.66
CA TYR A 17 6.73 1.16 -3.17
C TYR A 17 6.47 1.59 -1.73
N GLY A 18 7.41 1.36 -0.82
CA GLY A 18 7.30 1.93 0.52
C GLY A 18 8.49 1.60 1.42
N GLY A 19 8.67 2.44 2.43
CA GLY A 19 9.59 2.20 3.53
C GLY A 19 8.81 1.64 4.72
N LYS A 20 9.23 0.47 5.24
CA LYS A 20 8.66 -0.12 6.46
C LYS A 20 8.60 0.87 7.64
N ALA A 21 9.47 1.88 7.66
CA ALA A 21 9.58 2.87 8.71
C ALA A 21 8.43 3.91 8.72
N ASP A 22 7.87 4.24 7.55
CA ASP A 22 6.97 5.39 7.44
C ASP A 22 5.48 4.98 7.45
N GLY A 23 5.19 3.68 7.30
CA GLY A 23 3.83 3.16 7.29
C GLY A 23 2.99 3.67 6.13
N VAL A 24 3.63 4.14 5.06
CA VAL A 24 3.02 4.62 3.81
C VAL A 24 3.53 3.78 2.64
N TYR A 25 2.62 3.40 1.76
CA TYR A 25 2.91 2.63 0.57
C TYR A 25 2.16 3.18 -0.64
N ILE A 26 2.81 3.14 -1.80
CA ILE A 26 2.28 3.56 -3.10
C ILE A 26 2.13 2.33 -3.99
N ILE A 27 1.06 2.28 -4.76
CA ILE A 27 0.77 1.22 -5.74
C ILE A 27 0.74 1.85 -7.13
N ALA A 28 1.57 1.37 -8.05
CA ALA A 28 1.60 1.81 -9.44
C ALA A 28 1.47 0.62 -10.40
N GLU A 29 1.00 0.87 -11.62
CA GLU A 29 1.19 -0.07 -12.72
C GLU A 29 2.69 -0.16 -13.05
N GLN A 30 3.17 -1.32 -13.50
CA GLN A 30 4.57 -1.46 -13.93
C GLN A 30 4.87 -0.46 -15.06
N ASP A 31 5.89 0.39 -14.85
CA ASP A 31 6.25 1.51 -15.75
C ASP A 31 5.09 2.48 -16.06
N GLY A 32 4.07 2.51 -15.20
CA GLY A 32 2.80 3.19 -15.43
C GLY A 32 2.37 4.15 -14.31
N PRO A 33 1.11 4.60 -14.32
CA PRO A 33 0.61 5.57 -13.34
C PRO A 33 0.44 4.96 -11.94
N VAL A 34 0.46 5.83 -10.93
CA VAL A 34 0.03 5.49 -9.58
C VAL A 34 -1.48 5.26 -9.57
N VAL A 35 -1.89 4.06 -9.16
CA VAL A 35 -3.29 3.66 -9.07
C VAL A 35 -3.81 3.68 -7.64
N GLY A 36 -2.92 3.71 -6.65
CA GLY A 36 -3.33 3.79 -5.26
C GLY A 36 -2.21 4.11 -4.28
N ALA A 37 -2.61 4.37 -3.05
CA ALA A 37 -1.73 4.56 -1.92
C ALA A 37 -2.46 4.14 -0.65
N PHE A 38 -1.73 3.57 0.31
CA PHE A 38 -2.27 3.23 1.62
C PHE A 38 -1.30 3.57 2.74
N TYR A 39 -1.83 3.92 3.90
CA TYR A 39 -1.07 4.34 5.06
C TYR A 39 -1.76 3.95 6.39
N ALA A 40 -0.94 3.71 7.40
CA ALA A 40 -1.38 3.57 8.77
C ALA A 40 -1.46 4.94 9.45
N MET A 41 -2.50 5.18 10.25
CA MET A 41 -2.59 6.39 11.08
C MET A 41 -2.17 6.08 12.52
N SER A 42 -1.39 6.99 13.11
CA SER A 42 -1.08 6.93 14.55
C SER A 42 -2.37 6.88 15.37
N GLY A 43 -2.40 6.02 16.40
CA GLY A 43 -3.59 5.80 17.23
C GLY A 43 -4.71 4.94 16.60
N SER A 44 -4.55 4.51 15.34
CA SER A 44 -5.52 3.65 14.64
C SER A 44 -4.93 2.27 14.34
N SER A 45 -4.43 1.58 15.37
CA SER A 45 -3.77 0.27 15.23
C SER A 45 -4.66 -0.72 14.45
N GLY A 46 -4.15 -1.26 13.36
CA GLY A 46 -4.84 -2.24 12.52
C GLY A 46 -5.78 -1.63 11.46
N TRP A 47 -6.03 -0.32 11.47
CA TRP A 47 -6.78 0.35 10.40
C TRP A 47 -5.83 1.00 9.41
N TRP A 48 -6.01 0.65 8.15
CA TRP A 48 -5.31 1.24 7.01
C TRP A 48 -6.26 2.12 6.21
N HIS A 49 -5.77 3.28 5.81
CA HIS A 49 -6.50 4.23 5.00
C HIS A 49 -5.78 4.42 3.67
N GLY A 50 -6.49 4.84 2.64
CA GLY A 50 -5.86 5.02 1.34
C GLY A 50 -6.83 5.40 0.25
N HIS A 51 -6.30 5.46 -0.96
CA HIS A 51 -7.06 5.60 -2.18
C HIS A 51 -6.67 4.50 -3.15
N ALA A 52 -7.65 3.95 -3.87
CA ALA A 52 -7.41 3.04 -4.98
C ALA A 52 -8.35 3.43 -6.13
N PHE A 53 -7.81 3.61 -7.33
CA PHE A 53 -8.54 4.05 -8.53
C PHE A 53 -9.38 5.31 -8.27
N GLY A 54 -8.80 6.28 -7.56
CA GLY A 54 -9.45 7.55 -7.20
C GLY A 54 -10.51 7.46 -6.10
N LYS A 55 -10.77 6.28 -5.52
CA LYS A 55 -11.77 6.09 -4.46
C LYS A 55 -11.12 5.96 -3.09
N PRO A 56 -11.60 6.67 -2.06
CA PRO A 56 -11.13 6.46 -0.70
C PRO A 56 -11.49 5.05 -0.23
N ARG A 57 -10.56 4.39 0.45
CA ARG A 57 -10.69 3.04 0.99
C ARG A 57 -10.20 3.01 2.43
N LYS A 58 -10.86 2.17 3.23
CA LYS A 58 -10.49 1.88 4.61
C LYS A 58 -10.52 0.36 4.81
N LEU A 59 -9.46 -0.20 5.38
CA LEU A 59 -9.29 -1.63 5.53
C LEU A 59 -8.86 -1.96 6.96
N TRP A 60 -9.53 -2.93 7.58
CA TRP A 60 -9.06 -3.55 8.81
C TRP A 60 -8.07 -4.68 8.48
N GLN A 61 -6.83 -4.52 8.94
CA GLN A 61 -5.75 -5.49 8.86
C GLN A 61 -4.87 -5.33 10.12
N PRO A 62 -5.17 -6.06 11.20
CA PRO A 62 -4.38 -6.01 12.42
C PRO A 62 -3.00 -6.65 12.23
N GLY A 63 -2.07 -6.29 13.12
CA GLY A 63 -0.69 -6.78 13.13
C GLY A 63 0.24 -5.99 12.22
N ASN A 64 1.29 -6.66 11.73
CA ASN A 64 2.26 -6.11 10.79
C ASN A 64 2.09 -6.80 9.43
N PRO A 65 1.09 -6.41 8.62
CA PRO A 65 0.80 -7.09 7.36
C PRO A 65 1.94 -6.90 6.37
N ASP A 66 2.12 -7.91 5.53
CA ASP A 66 2.96 -7.79 4.35
C ASP A 66 2.36 -6.74 3.38
N PRO A 67 3.18 -5.81 2.83
CA PRO A 67 2.69 -4.75 1.95
C PRO A 67 1.97 -5.25 0.70
N LEU A 68 2.38 -6.38 0.11
CA LEU A 68 1.70 -6.94 -1.07
C LEU A 68 0.29 -7.40 -0.71
N THR A 69 0.15 -8.11 0.41
CA THR A 69 -1.17 -8.56 0.89
C THR A 69 -2.10 -7.38 1.12
N LEU A 70 -1.57 -6.28 1.65
CA LEU A 70 -2.35 -5.07 1.89
C LEU A 70 -2.75 -4.37 0.58
N ALA A 71 -1.81 -4.26 -0.36
CA ALA A 71 -2.06 -3.71 -1.69
C ALA A 71 -3.16 -4.48 -2.43
N GLU A 72 -3.08 -5.81 -2.47
CA GLU A 72 -4.11 -6.67 -3.07
C GLU A 72 -5.50 -6.42 -2.47
N ARG A 73 -5.58 -6.30 -1.14
CA ARG A 73 -6.85 -6.03 -0.46
C ARG A 73 -7.39 -4.63 -0.78
N PHE A 74 -6.53 -3.63 -0.98
CA PHE A 74 -6.93 -2.27 -1.38
C PHE A 74 -7.41 -2.20 -2.84
N LEU A 75 -6.82 -3.00 -3.72
CA LEU A 75 -7.16 -3.05 -5.14
C LEU A 75 -8.45 -3.85 -5.42
N ARG A 76 -8.83 -4.78 -4.54
CA ARG A 76 -10.11 -5.51 -4.65
C ARG A 76 -11.29 -4.53 -4.72
N ARG A 77 -12.14 -4.72 -5.73
CA ARG A 77 -13.29 -3.85 -6.00
C ARG A 77 -14.35 -3.95 -4.91
#